data_AF-R7CWW3-F1
#
_entry.id   AF-R7CWW3-F1
#
_cell.length_a   1.000
_cell.length_b   1.000
_cell.length_c   1.000
_cell.angle_alpha   90.00
_cell.angle_beta   90.00
_cell.angle_gamma   90.00
#
_symmetry.space_group_name_H-M   'P 1'
#
loop_
_entity.id
_entity.type
_entity.pdbx_description
1 polymer ?
#
loop_
_entity_poly.entity_id
_entity_poly.type
_entity_poly.pdbx_seq_one_letter_code
_entity_poly.pdbx_strand_id
1 'polypeptide(L)'
;MALGILASCGNKPAEQTERKTLGESAFPGDFVTEEYAQRAEGYDWTAVSITAASDTTAHISIRSRADVKNPTCTFDGDGTLTHNGDTLVVAKEGSHIFFTLRGDTLSISSDDPSLLYYYCSGGATLQGDYLKLHEALDKSQLTPAEPQPEP
;
A
#
# COMPACT_ATOMS: atom_id res chain seq x y z
N MET A 1 -66.50 -10.35 5.97
CA MET A 1 -65.90 -10.56 4.64
C MET A 1 -64.86 -9.47 4.45
N ALA A 2 -63.59 -9.82 4.61
CA ALA A 2 -62.57 -9.87 3.55
C ALA A 2 -62.11 -8.45 3.11
N LEU A 3 -60.99 -7.95 3.64
CA LEU A 3 -59.58 -8.08 3.16
C LEU A 3 -59.23 -7.02 2.10
N GLY A 4 -58.16 -6.25 2.34
CA GLY A 4 -57.46 -5.52 1.28
C GLY A 4 -56.62 -4.33 1.74
N ILE A 5 -55.45 -4.57 2.33
CA ILE A 5 -54.36 -3.58 2.45
C ILE A 5 -53.54 -3.66 1.15
N LEU A 6 -53.34 -2.53 0.47
CA LEU A 6 -52.31 -2.39 -0.56
C LEU A 6 -51.26 -1.41 -0.08
N ALA A 7 -50.22 -1.94 0.56
CA ALA A 7 -48.92 -1.29 0.65
C ALA A 7 -48.20 -1.52 -0.68
N SER A 8 -47.83 -0.45 -1.38
CA SER A 8 -47.03 -0.54 -2.61
C SER A 8 -45.70 0.20 -2.44
N CYS A 9 -44.65 -0.62 -2.36
CA CYS A 9 -43.27 -0.42 -2.75
C CYS A 9 -42.56 0.88 -2.36
N GLY A 10 -41.73 0.76 -1.32
CA GLY A 10 -40.56 1.63 -1.15
C GLY A 10 -39.56 1.42 -2.28
N ASN A 11 -39.28 2.49 -3.03
CA ASN A 11 -38.06 2.59 -3.80
C ASN A 11 -36.90 2.77 -2.81
N LYS A 12 -36.19 1.68 -2.51
CA LYS A 12 -34.81 1.81 -2.06
C LYS A 12 -34.00 2.15 -3.32
N PRO A 13 -33.22 3.26 -3.34
CA PRO A 13 -32.19 3.42 -4.34
C PRO A 13 -31.30 2.18 -4.26
N ALA A 14 -31.10 1.51 -5.40
CA ALA A 14 -30.02 0.57 -5.53
C ALA A 14 -28.73 1.31 -5.16
N GLU A 15 -27.95 0.76 -4.24
CA GLU A 15 -26.55 1.17 -4.04
C GLU A 15 -25.88 1.09 -5.41
N GLN A 16 -25.70 2.26 -6.02
CA GLN A 16 -24.76 2.39 -7.11
C GLN A 16 -23.40 2.24 -6.47
N THR A 17 -22.73 1.13 -6.73
CA THR A 17 -21.29 1.08 -6.50
C THR A 17 -20.66 2.05 -7.49
N GLU A 18 -20.47 3.29 -7.05
CA GLU A 18 -19.66 4.26 -7.76
C GLU A 18 -18.24 3.69 -7.85
N ARG A 19 -17.77 3.44 -9.08
CA ARG A 19 -16.38 3.06 -9.31
C ARG A 19 -15.49 4.22 -8.88
N LYS A 20 -14.94 4.14 -7.68
CA LYS A 20 -13.96 5.10 -7.17
C LYS A 20 -12.69 4.99 -8.03
N THR A 21 -12.24 6.10 -8.61
CA THR A 21 -11.05 6.14 -9.47
C THR A 21 -9.81 6.50 -8.65
N LEU A 22 -8.65 5.96 -9.03
CA LEU A 22 -7.36 6.21 -8.38
C LEU A 22 -6.94 7.68 -8.47
N GLY A 23 -7.27 8.35 -9.59
CA GLY A 23 -6.93 9.75 -9.83
C GLY A 23 -7.59 10.74 -8.86
N GLU A 24 -8.70 10.34 -8.23
CA GLU A 24 -9.36 11.08 -7.15
C GLU A 24 -9.20 10.37 -5.78
N SER A 25 -8.49 9.24 -5.75
CA SER A 25 -8.31 8.42 -4.55
C SER A 25 -7.14 8.89 -3.68
N ALA A 26 -7.15 8.45 -2.43
CA ALA A 26 -6.08 8.71 -1.46
C ALA A 26 -4.83 7.81 -1.63
N PHE A 27 -4.77 6.94 -2.64
CA PHE A 27 -3.66 5.99 -2.82
C PHE A 27 -2.35 6.60 -3.31
N PRO A 28 -2.32 7.49 -4.32
CA PRO A 28 -1.06 8.07 -4.75
C PRO A 28 -0.36 8.81 -3.60
N GLY A 29 0.94 8.56 -3.46
CA GLY A 29 1.77 9.12 -2.41
C GLY A 29 2.75 8.11 -1.83
N ASP A 30 3.45 8.55 -0.80
CA ASP A 30 4.42 7.76 -0.05
C ASP A 30 3.84 7.40 1.33
N PHE A 31 4.07 6.18 1.78
CA PHE A 31 3.67 5.67 3.08
C PHE A 31 4.87 5.05 3.76
N VAL A 32 5.01 5.23 5.07
CA VAL A 32 6.19 4.77 5.81
C VAL A 32 5.81 4.05 7.09
N THR A 33 6.67 3.14 7.55
CA THR A 33 6.54 2.62 8.92
C THR A 33 6.78 3.73 9.94
N GLU A 34 6.28 3.56 11.17
CA GLU A 34 6.34 4.60 12.23
C GLU A 34 7.77 5.05 12.54
N GLU A 35 8.75 4.15 12.41
CA GLU A 35 10.17 4.40 12.68
C GLU A 35 10.79 5.46 11.76
N TYR A 36 10.15 5.79 10.63
CA TYR A 36 10.59 6.89 9.78
C TYR A 36 10.64 8.24 10.53
N ALA A 37 9.83 8.42 11.57
CA ALA A 37 9.90 9.59 12.44
C ALA A 37 11.27 9.74 13.12
N GLN A 38 11.98 8.63 13.35
CA GLN A 38 13.30 8.55 13.98
C GLN A 38 14.42 8.25 12.99
N ARG A 39 14.18 8.44 11.68
CA ARG A 39 15.15 8.12 10.63
C ARG A 39 16.52 8.79 10.81
N ALA A 40 16.54 10.00 11.36
CA ALA A 40 17.77 10.74 11.65
C ALA A 40 18.60 10.12 12.80
N GLU A 41 17.99 9.28 13.65
CA GLU A 41 18.63 8.62 14.78
C GLU A 41 19.21 7.24 14.43
N GLY A 42 19.11 6.81 13.17
CA GLY A 42 19.65 5.53 12.72
C GLY A 42 18.65 4.37 12.72
N TYR A 43 17.36 4.63 12.97
CA TYR A 43 16.33 3.60 12.96
C TYR A 43 16.10 3.05 11.56
N ASP A 44 15.73 1.77 11.50
CA ASP A 44 15.29 1.11 10.28
C ASP A 44 13.85 1.48 9.99
N TRP A 45 13.55 1.73 8.73
CA TRP A 45 12.20 2.04 8.29
C TRP A 45 12.01 1.53 6.86
N THR A 46 10.75 1.38 6.46
CA THR A 46 10.36 0.96 5.11
C THR A 46 9.36 1.93 4.52
N ALA A 47 9.55 2.32 3.26
CA ALA A 47 8.60 3.11 2.49
C ALA A 47 7.89 2.30 1.42
N VAL A 48 6.62 2.62 1.21
CA VAL A 48 5.79 2.22 0.08
C VAL A 48 5.50 3.47 -0.75
N SER A 49 5.92 3.49 -2.00
CA SER A 49 5.61 4.55 -2.97
C SER A 49 4.58 4.04 -3.96
N ILE A 50 3.44 4.72 -4.06
CA ILE A 50 2.34 4.37 -4.96
C ILE A 50 2.17 5.48 -6.00
N THR A 51 2.31 5.14 -7.28
CA THR A 51 2.13 6.05 -8.40
C THR A 51 0.98 5.57 -9.27
N ALA A 52 -0.03 6.41 -9.50
CA ALA A 52 -1.14 6.07 -10.40
C ALA A 52 -0.61 5.83 -11.82
N ALA A 53 -1.02 4.73 -12.44
CA ALA A 53 -0.75 4.41 -13.84
C ALA A 53 -2.01 4.62 -14.71
N SER A 54 -3.19 4.44 -14.13
CA SER A 54 -4.49 4.78 -14.70
C SER A 54 -5.52 5.04 -13.60
N ASP A 55 -6.80 5.19 -13.96
CA ASP A 55 -7.89 5.32 -13.00
C ASP A 55 -8.12 4.06 -12.14
N THR A 56 -7.61 2.90 -12.53
CA THR A 56 -7.79 1.63 -11.80
C THR A 56 -6.50 0.85 -11.60
N THR A 57 -5.36 1.37 -12.03
CA THR A 57 -4.05 0.73 -11.83
C THR A 57 -3.02 1.68 -11.26
N ALA A 58 -2.11 1.15 -10.45
CA ALA A 58 -1.00 1.89 -9.87
C ALA A 58 0.27 1.04 -9.85
N HIS A 59 1.41 1.70 -10.03
CA HIS A 59 2.71 1.12 -9.76
C HIS A 59 3.03 1.28 -8.26
N ILE A 60 3.52 0.21 -7.64
CA ILE A 60 3.83 0.13 -6.23
C ILE A 60 5.29 -0.30 -6.08
N SER A 61 6.06 0.50 -5.36
CA SER A 61 7.46 0.20 -5.01
C SER A 61 7.62 0.20 -3.50
N ILE A 62 8.32 -0.79 -2.94
CA ILE A 62 8.66 -0.84 -1.52
C ILE A 62 10.17 -0.88 -1.38
N ARG A 63 10.70 -0.02 -0.52
CA ARG A 63 12.13 0.10 -0.23
C ARG A 63 12.35 0.29 1.27
N SER A 64 13.15 -0.58 1.88
CA SER A 64 13.73 -0.29 3.19
C SER A 64 14.83 0.75 3.06
N ARG A 65 15.11 1.45 4.16
CA ARG A 65 16.32 2.25 4.34
C ARG A 65 17.60 1.52 3.87
N ALA A 66 18.51 2.25 3.22
CA ALA A 66 19.72 1.71 2.60
C ALA A 66 21.01 2.54 2.83
N ASP A 67 20.93 3.78 3.32
CA ASP A 67 22.09 4.68 3.49
C ASP A 67 23.10 4.20 4.55
N VAL A 68 22.65 3.51 5.60
CA VAL A 68 23.52 3.06 6.71
C VAL A 68 23.94 1.60 6.56
N LYS A 69 23.07 0.78 5.99
CA LYS A 69 23.26 -0.67 5.83
C LYS A 69 22.51 -1.17 4.61
N ASN A 70 22.82 -2.39 4.18
CA ASN A 70 22.14 -3.00 3.04
C ASN A 70 20.62 -3.02 3.23
N PRO A 71 19.84 -2.69 2.18
CA PRO A 71 18.39 -2.71 2.25
C PRO A 71 17.89 -4.12 2.61
N THR A 72 16.99 -4.20 3.58
CA THR A 72 16.42 -5.44 4.07
C THR A 72 15.15 -5.84 3.33
N CYS A 73 14.38 -4.90 2.78
CA CYS A 73 13.12 -5.17 2.05
C CYS A 73 13.08 -4.45 0.69
N THR A 74 12.65 -5.16 -0.36
CA THR A 74 12.54 -4.62 -1.72
C THR A 74 11.42 -5.32 -2.49
N PHE A 75 10.52 -4.54 -3.09
CA PHE A 75 9.43 -5.04 -3.92
C PHE A 75 9.06 -4.02 -5.02
N ASP A 76 8.67 -4.53 -6.19
CA ASP A 76 7.99 -3.75 -7.23
C ASP A 76 6.86 -4.57 -7.85
N GLY A 77 5.74 -3.90 -8.11
CA GLY A 77 4.59 -4.52 -8.76
C GLY A 77 3.52 -3.53 -9.17
N ASP A 78 2.68 -3.96 -10.10
CA ASP A 78 1.53 -3.18 -10.55
C ASP A 78 0.27 -3.73 -9.90
N GLY A 79 -0.47 -2.85 -9.22
CA GLY A 79 -1.71 -3.16 -8.52
C GLY A 79 -2.92 -2.74 -9.33
N THR A 80 -4.00 -3.52 -9.22
CA THR A 80 -5.33 -3.16 -9.73
C THR A 80 -6.27 -2.84 -8.58
N LEU A 81 -7.02 -1.75 -8.70
CA LEU A 81 -7.98 -1.31 -7.69
C LEU A 81 -9.19 -2.25 -7.65
N THR A 82 -9.59 -2.66 -6.45
CA THR A 82 -10.84 -3.41 -6.25
C THR A 82 -12.05 -2.54 -6.58
N HIS A 83 -13.18 -3.19 -6.83
CA HIS A 83 -14.45 -2.51 -7.08
C HIS A 83 -14.89 -1.58 -5.93
N ASN A 84 -14.52 -1.91 -4.69
CA ASN A 84 -14.81 -1.10 -3.50
C ASN A 84 -13.92 0.15 -3.40
N GLY A 85 -12.83 0.21 -4.18
CA GLY A 85 -11.97 1.40 -4.27
C GLY A 85 -11.06 1.64 -3.06
N ASP A 86 -10.91 0.66 -2.18
CA ASP A 86 -10.14 0.76 -0.93
C ASP A 86 -8.90 -0.14 -0.91
N THR A 87 -8.70 -0.96 -1.95
CA THR A 87 -7.64 -1.97 -1.98
C THR A 87 -7.02 -2.03 -3.37
N LEU A 88 -5.69 -1.94 -3.44
CA LEU A 88 -4.92 -2.34 -4.63
C LEU A 88 -4.48 -3.79 -4.46
N VAL A 89 -4.67 -4.60 -5.51
CA VAL A 89 -4.31 -6.02 -5.52
C VAL A 89 -3.18 -6.24 -6.51
N VAL A 90 -2.07 -6.81 -6.05
CA VAL A 90 -0.97 -7.28 -6.91
C VAL A 90 -0.97 -8.80 -6.94
N ALA A 91 -1.07 -9.39 -8.13
CA ALA A 91 -0.95 -10.84 -8.30
C ALA A 91 0.54 -11.25 -8.39
N LYS A 92 0.95 -12.23 -7.60
CA LYS A 92 2.30 -12.81 -7.61
C LYS A 92 2.23 -14.32 -7.43
N GLU A 93 2.75 -15.06 -8.41
CA GLU A 93 2.96 -16.52 -8.33
C GLU A 93 1.72 -17.34 -7.91
N GLY A 94 0.52 -16.87 -8.26
CA GLY A 94 -0.75 -17.53 -7.90
C GLY A 94 -1.36 -17.08 -6.56
N SER A 95 -0.69 -16.18 -5.86
CA SER A 95 -1.16 -15.50 -4.65
C SER A 95 -1.36 -14.00 -4.90
N HIS A 96 -1.92 -13.31 -3.90
CA HIS A 96 -2.23 -11.89 -3.98
C HIS A 96 -1.67 -11.12 -2.79
N ILE A 97 -1.06 -9.97 -3.08
CA ILE A 97 -0.71 -8.96 -2.09
C ILE A 97 -1.78 -7.87 -2.12
N PHE A 98 -2.33 -7.56 -0.95
CA PHE A 98 -3.36 -6.56 -0.76
C PHE A 98 -2.78 -5.32 -0.09
N PHE A 99 -3.01 -4.17 -0.70
CA PHE A 99 -2.65 -2.85 -0.17
C PHE A 99 -3.96 -2.12 0.13
N THR A 100 -4.41 -2.19 1.38
CA THR A 100 -5.71 -1.65 1.81
C THR A 100 -5.53 -0.28 2.46
N LEU A 101 -6.23 0.72 1.95
CA LEU A 101 -6.13 2.10 2.45
C LEU A 101 -7.33 2.45 3.34
N ARG A 102 -7.04 2.94 4.56
CA ARG A 102 -8.04 3.43 5.52
C ARG A 102 -7.57 4.76 6.10
N GLY A 103 -8.12 5.85 5.58
CA GLY A 103 -7.63 7.19 5.91
C GLY A 103 -6.17 7.34 5.46
N ASP A 104 -5.29 7.68 6.39
CA ASP A 104 -3.85 7.82 6.16
C ASP A 104 -3.05 6.53 6.45
N THR A 105 -3.72 5.42 6.71
CA THR A 105 -3.06 4.13 6.98
C THR A 105 -3.21 3.19 5.79
N LEU A 106 -2.08 2.73 5.27
CA LEU A 106 -1.98 1.68 4.27
C LEU A 106 -1.57 0.37 4.94
N SER A 107 -2.44 -0.63 4.93
CA SER A 107 -2.15 -1.97 5.45
C SER A 107 -1.73 -2.90 4.31
N ILE A 108 -0.62 -3.62 4.48
CA ILE A 108 -0.16 -4.66 3.57
C ILE A 108 -0.49 -6.04 4.15
N SER A 109 -1.16 -6.88 3.37
CA SER A 109 -1.45 -8.28 3.70
C SER A 109 -1.40 -9.18 2.45
N SER A 110 -1.55 -10.50 2.64
CA SER A 110 -1.54 -11.47 1.55
C SER A 110 -2.44 -12.66 1.90
N ASP A 111 -2.97 -13.33 0.88
CA ASP A 111 -3.68 -14.62 1.05
C ASP A 111 -2.71 -15.77 1.37
N ASP A 112 -1.44 -15.62 1.01
CA ASP A 112 -0.30 -16.38 1.54
C ASP A 112 0.69 -15.42 2.23
N PRO A 113 0.64 -15.28 3.57
CA PRO A 113 1.55 -14.39 4.31
C PRO A 113 3.03 -14.74 4.13
N SER A 114 3.35 -16.01 3.83
CA SER A 114 4.72 -16.47 3.59
C SER A 114 5.37 -15.72 2.42
N LEU A 115 4.55 -15.34 1.42
CA LEU A 115 4.96 -14.56 0.27
C LEU A 115 5.67 -13.25 0.67
N LEU A 116 5.17 -12.58 1.71
CA LEU A 116 5.63 -11.26 2.11
C LEU A 116 7.02 -11.29 2.75
N TYR A 117 7.45 -12.45 3.26
CA TYR A 117 8.80 -12.64 3.78
C TYR A 117 9.84 -12.75 2.67
N TYR A 118 9.50 -13.22 1.46
CA TYR A 118 10.47 -13.36 0.36
C TYR A 118 11.03 -12.03 -0.13
N TYR A 119 10.28 -10.94 0.06
CA TYR A 119 10.71 -9.59 -0.30
C TYR A 119 11.57 -8.94 0.77
N CYS A 120 11.83 -9.64 1.86
CA CYS A 120 12.62 -9.16 2.98
C CYS A 120 13.70 -10.16 3.40
N SER A 121 14.73 -9.68 4.09
CA SER A 121 15.82 -10.47 4.66
C SER A 121 15.88 -10.30 6.18
N GLY A 122 16.62 -11.18 6.87
CA GLY A 122 16.80 -11.08 8.32
C GLY A 122 15.56 -11.34 9.17
N GLY A 123 14.51 -11.97 8.61
CA GLY A 123 13.26 -12.27 9.30
C GLY A 123 12.22 -11.15 9.27
N ALA A 124 12.49 -10.04 8.56
CA ALA A 124 11.50 -9.00 8.32
C ALA A 124 10.42 -9.43 7.31
N THR A 125 9.33 -8.66 7.22
CA THR A 125 8.22 -8.90 6.30
C THR A 125 7.65 -7.56 5.82
N LEU A 126 7.03 -7.55 4.64
CA LEU A 126 6.27 -6.39 4.17
C LEU A 126 4.97 -6.16 4.94
N GLN A 127 4.47 -7.20 5.61
CA GLN A 127 3.20 -7.16 6.33
C GLN A 127 3.22 -6.10 7.44
N GLY A 128 2.19 -5.26 7.49
CA GLY A 128 2.06 -4.24 8.51
C GLY A 128 1.32 -3.01 8.03
N ASP A 129 1.30 -2.00 8.88
CA ASP A 129 0.68 -0.71 8.62
C ASP A 129 1.74 0.36 8.30
N TYR A 130 1.42 1.20 7.33
CA TYR A 130 2.27 2.29 6.87
C TYR A 130 1.46 3.58 6.90
N LEU A 131 2.05 4.65 7.42
CA LEU A 131 1.43 5.97 7.56
C LEU A 131 1.74 6.83 6.35
N LYS A 132 0.71 7.48 5.79
CA LYS A 132 0.84 8.40 4.68
C LYS A 132 1.72 9.58 5.07
N LEU A 133 2.73 9.86 4.24
CA LEU A 133 3.51 11.08 4.34
C LEU A 133 2.77 12.23 3.67
N HIS A 134 2.63 13.32 4.42
CA HIS A 134 2.13 14.61 3.93
C HIS A 134 3.27 15.57 3.56
N GLU A 135 4.51 15.13 3.72
CA GLU A 135 5.74 15.77 3.28
C GLU A 135 6.43 14.93 2.20
N ALA A 136 7.44 15.51 1.53
CA ALA A 136 8.24 14.75 0.58
C ALA A 136 9.03 13.64 1.30
N LEU A 137 9.00 12.42 0.77
CA LEU A 137 9.85 11.33 1.25
C LEU A 137 11.33 11.68 1.08
N ASP A 138 12.12 11.46 2.13
CA ASP A 138 13.57 11.57 2.07
C ASP A 138 14.17 10.39 1.31
N LYS A 139 14.37 10.59 0.01
CA LYS A 139 14.90 9.56 -0.89
C LYS A 139 16.40 9.33 -0.75
N SER A 140 17.13 10.22 -0.08
CA SER A 140 18.58 10.07 0.09
C SER A 140 18.94 8.81 0.88
N GLN A 141 18.02 8.38 1.74
CA GLN A 141 18.16 7.22 2.61
C GLN A 141 17.69 5.90 1.97
N LEU A 142 17.21 5.92 0.73
CA LEU A 142 16.76 4.72 -0.01
C LEU A 142 17.81 4.17 -0.98
N THR A 143 18.93 4.87 -1.15
CA THR A 143 20.07 4.43 -1.94
C THR A 143 21.21 4.02 -1.02
N PRO A 144 21.90 2.88 -1.29
CA PRO A 144 23.12 2.54 -0.58
C PRO A 144 24.11 3.71 -0.61
N ALA A 145 24.75 3.99 0.53
CA ALA A 145 25.87 4.93 0.54
C ALA A 145 26.92 4.46 -0.47
N GLU A 146 27.36 5.38 -1.33
CA GLU A 146 28.41 5.09 -2.30
C GLU A 146 29.65 4.59 -1.53
N PRO A 147 30.23 3.43 -1.90
CA PRO A 147 31.44 2.95 -1.26
C PRO A 147 32.49 4.05 -1.34
N GLN A 148 32.91 4.57 -0.19
CA GLN A 148 34.04 5.48 -0.15
C GLN A 148 35.25 4.70 -0.69
N PRO A 149 36.02 5.24 -1.65
CA PRO A 149 37.24 4.58 -2.10
C PRO A 149 38.13 4.34 -0.87
N GLU A 150 38.50 3.08 -0.62
CA GLU A 150 39.43 2.74 0.45
C GLU A 150 40.75 3.49 0.24
N PRO A 151 41.35 4.07 1.31
CA PRO A 151 42.61 4.81 1.22
C PRO A 151 43.81 3.93 0.82
#